data_AF-A0A1G9S4D2-F1
#
_entry.id   AF-A0A1G9S4D2-F1
#
_cell.length_a   1.000
_cell.length_b   1.000
_cell.length_c   1.000
_cell.angle_alpha   90.00
_cell.angle_beta   90.00
_cell.angle_gamma   90.00
#
_symmetry.space_group_name_H-M   'P 1'
#
loop_
_entity.id
_entity.type
_entity.pdbx_description
1 polymer ?
#
loop_
_entity_poly.entity_id
_entity_poly.type
_entity_poly.pdbx_seq_one_letter_code
_entity_poly.pdbx_strand_id
1 'polypeptide(L)' 'MVVRTVPIVDVEQSLALIEKGQQLAGHFPDAEDMGRARRILTGELSPEAARAEVRDALARLGANERATSRG' A
#
# COMPACT_ATOMS: atom_id res chain seq x y z
N MET A 1 22.58 -22.11 -5.53
CA MET A 1 21.32 -21.52 -5.03
C MET A 1 21.71 -20.34 -4.15
N VAL A 2 21.60 -19.10 -4.66
CA VAL A 2 21.99 -17.90 -3.90
C VAL A 2 20.82 -17.52 -3.01
N VAL A 3 20.93 -17.80 -1.72
CA VAL A 3 20.01 -17.24 -0.71
C VAL A 3 20.32 -15.74 -0.66
N ARG A 4 19.46 -14.92 -1.26
CA ARG A 4 19.54 -13.46 -1.08
C ARG A 4 19.09 -13.17 0.34
N THR A 5 20.03 -12.86 1.21
CA THR A 5 19.72 -12.26 2.50
C THR A 5 19.25 -10.85 2.22
N VAL A 6 17.95 -10.58 2.45
CA VAL A 6 17.43 -9.21 2.44
C VAL A 6 18.09 -8.52 3.63
N PRO A 7 18.86 -7.43 3.44
CA PRO A 7 19.35 -6.65 4.58
C PRO A 7 18.15 -6.25 5.41
N ILE A 8 18.25 -6.30 6.75
CA ILE A 8 17.21 -5.81 7.65
C ILE A 8 16.96 -4.37 7.23
N VAL A 9 15.85 -4.14 6.52
CA VAL A 9 15.55 -2.83 5.97
C VAL A 9 15.25 -1.96 7.18
N ASP A 10 15.95 -0.85 7.33
CA ASP A 10 15.56 0.14 8.33
C ASP A 10 14.14 0.61 7.95
N VAL A 11 13.17 0.19 8.76
CA VAL A 11 11.75 0.43 8.51
C VAL A 11 11.48 1.93 8.51
N GLU A 12 12.13 2.69 9.40
CA GLU A 12 11.93 4.13 9.50
C GLU A 12 12.54 4.84 8.28
N GLN A 13 13.74 4.44 7.86
CA GLN A 13 14.34 4.96 6.62
C GLN A 13 13.45 4.64 5.40
N SER A 14 12.90 3.44 5.34
CA SER A 14 12.03 3.01 4.25
C SER A 14 10.73 3.79 4.22
N LEU A 15 10.11 4.03 5.38
CA LEU A 15 8.91 4.86 5.50
C LEU A 15 9.19 6.30 5.08
N ALA A 16 10.32 6.88 5.49
CA ALA A 16 10.71 8.22 5.06
C ALA A 16 10.90 8.33 3.54
N LEU A 17 11.50 7.30 2.91
CA LEU A 17 11.66 7.23 1.45
C LEU A 17 10.30 7.08 0.73
N ILE A 18 9.40 6.27 1.27
CA ILE A 18 8.04 6.10 0.73
C ILE A 18 7.28 7.42 0.81
N GLU A 19 7.25 8.06 1.97
CA GLU A 19 6.57 9.34 2.17
C GLU A 19 7.13 10.40 1.21
N LYS A 20 8.46 10.51 1.12
CA LYS A 20 9.09 11.48 0.23
C LYS A 20 8.78 11.18 -1.25
N GLY A 21 8.77 9.91 -1.63
CA GLY A 21 8.38 9.48 -2.98
C GLY A 21 6.96 9.90 -3.34
N GLN A 22 6.02 9.75 -2.41
CA GLN A 22 4.64 10.22 -2.57
C GLN A 22 4.56 11.74 -2.70
N GLN A 23 5.25 12.49 -1.83
CA GLN A 23 5.31 13.95 -1.91
C GLN A 23 5.87 14.45 -3.24
N LEU A 24 6.92 13.81 -3.76
CA LEU A 24 7.50 14.13 -5.07
C LEU A 24 6.54 13.84 -6.23
N ALA A 25 5.65 12.87 -6.07
CA ALA A 25 4.56 12.59 -7.01
C ALA A 25 3.33 13.51 -6.82
N GLY A 26 3.36 14.43 -5.85
CA GLY A 26 2.25 15.32 -5.54
C GLY A 26 1.17 14.70 -4.64
N HIS A 27 1.48 13.58 -3.99
CA HIS A 27 0.61 12.90 -3.04
C HIS A 27 1.05 13.18 -1.59
N PHE A 28 0.08 13.28 -0.68
CA PHE A 28 0.33 13.56 0.74
C PHE A 28 -0.40 12.52 1.59
N PRO A 29 0.21 11.32 1.75
CA PRO A 29 -0.40 10.24 2.53
C PRO A 29 -0.55 10.63 3.99
N ASP A 30 -1.60 10.13 4.64
CA ASP A 30 -1.83 10.37 6.06
C ASP A 30 -1.17 9.27 6.94
N ALA A 31 -1.39 9.36 8.25
CA ALA A 31 -0.85 8.40 9.20
C ALA A 31 -1.40 6.97 9.00
N GLU A 32 -2.63 6.82 8.51
CA GLU A 32 -3.23 5.51 8.23
C GLU A 32 -2.57 4.86 7.01
N ASP A 33 -2.34 5.64 5.95
CA ASP A 33 -1.61 5.22 4.76
C ASP A 33 -0.18 4.77 5.09
N MET A 34 0.53 5.57 5.88
CA MET A 34 1.88 5.24 6.34
C MET A 34 1.88 4.02 7.27
N GLY A 35 0.85 3.86 8.11
CA GLY A 35 0.65 2.67 8.94
C GLY A 35 0.46 1.39 8.11
N ARG A 36 -0.26 1.45 6.98
CA ARG A 36 -0.39 0.34 6.04
C ARG A 36 0.95 0.00 5.38
N ALA A 37 1.70 1.01 4.93
CA ALA A 37 3.03 0.81 4.36
C ALA A 37 3.98 0.11 5.35
N ARG A 38 3.94 0.52 6.63
CA ARG A 38 4.73 -0.11 7.70
C ARG A 38 4.40 -1.59 7.86
N ARG A 39 3.13 -1.96 7.89
CA ARG A 39 2.70 -3.36 8.02
C ARG A 39 3.19 -4.23 6.87
N ILE A 40 3.30 -3.68 5.67
CA ILE A 40 3.90 -4.39 4.54
C ILE A 40 5.40 -4.59 4.74
N LEU A 41 6.11 -3.54 5.16
CA LEU A 41 7.56 -3.59 5.39
C LEU A 41 7.95 -4.53 6.55
N THR A 42 7.13 -4.61 7.60
CA THR A 42 7.35 -5.51 8.75
C THR A 42 6.87 -6.94 8.51
N GLY A 43 6.19 -7.19 7.39
CA GLY A 43 5.61 -8.49 7.06
C GLY A 43 4.32 -8.84 7.82
N GLU A 44 3.77 -7.91 8.61
CA GLU A 44 2.45 -8.04 9.25
C GLU A 44 1.31 -8.06 8.22
N LEU A 45 1.54 -7.48 7.03
CA LEU A 45 0.67 -7.57 5.87
C LEU A 45 1.49 -8.07 4.68
N SER A 46 1.11 -9.20 4.09
CA SER A 46 1.80 -9.66 2.89
C SER A 46 1.51 -8.73 1.71
N PRO A 47 2.46 -8.55 0.78
CA PRO A 47 2.20 -7.79 -0.46
C PRO A 47 1.01 -8.34 -1.25
N GLU A 48 0.77 -9.65 -1.21
CA GLU A 48 -0.36 -10.30 -1.88
C GLU A 48 -1.70 -9.93 -1.24
N ALA A 49 -1.75 -9.87 0.10
CA ALA A 49 -2.92 -9.41 0.85
C ALA A 49 -3.19 -7.93 0.61
N ALA A 50 -2.15 -7.08 0.65
CA ALA A 50 -2.28 -5.65 0.32
C ALA A 50 -2.85 -5.43 -1.11
N ARG A 51 -2.38 -6.20 -2.09
CA ARG A 51 -2.93 -6.16 -3.46
C ARG A 51 -4.37 -6.66 -3.51
N ALA A 52 -4.76 -7.62 -2.69
CA ALA A 52 -6.14 -8.08 -2.60
C ALA A 52 -7.06 -6.97 -2.07
N GLU A 53 -6.65 -6.26 -1.01
CA GLU A 53 -7.41 -5.12 -0.47
C GLU A 53 -7.68 -4.05 -1.53
N VAL A 54 -6.67 -3.71 -2.34
CA VAL A 54 -6.83 -2.73 -3.44
C VAL A 54 -7.79 -3.24 -4.51
N ARG A 55 -7.69 -4.50 -4.92
CA ARG A 55 -8.62 -5.10 -5.90
C ARG A 55 -10.06 -5.08 -5.40
N ASP A 56 -10.27 -5.43 -4.13
CA ASP A 56 -11.59 -5.45 -3.52
C ASP A 56 -12.19 -4.04 -3.42
N ALA A 57 -11.37 -3.04 -3.06
CA ALA A 57 -11.80 -1.65 -3.05
C ALA A 57 -12.22 -1.17 -4.45
N LEU A 58 -11.44 -1.49 -5.48
CA LEU A 58 -11.76 -1.14 -6.86
C LEU A 58 -13.05 -1.82 -7.34
N ALA A 59 -13.26 -3.09 -7.00
CA ALA A 59 -14.47 -3.82 -7.34
C ALA A 59 -15.73 -3.19 -6.70
N ARG A 60 -15.63 -2.73 -5.45
CA ARG A 60 -16.71 -2.01 -4.75
C ARG A 60 -17.05 -0.69 -5.44
N LEU A 61 -16.06 0.11 -5.82
CA LEU A 61 -16.29 1.37 -6.54
C LEU A 61 -17.03 1.12 -7.87
N GLY A 62 -16.56 0.16 -8.67
CA GLY A 62 -17.23 -0.19 -9.92
C GLY A 62 -18.62 -0.81 -9.75
N ALA A 63 -18.94 -1.42 -8.60
CA ALA A 63 -20.30 -1.86 -8.29
C ALA A 63 -21.22 -0.68 -7.96
N ASN A 64 -20.74 0.30 -7.20
CA ASN A 64 -21.49 1.51 -6.85
C ASN A 64 -21.83 2.35 -8.09
N GLU A 65 -20.89 2.55 -9.00
CA GLU A 65 -21.11 3.29 -10.26
C GLU A 65 -22.18 2.62 -11.14
N ARG A 66 -22.19 1.28 -11.20
CA ARG A 66 -23.19 0.51 -11.94
C ARG A 66 -24.59 0.58 -11.30
N ALA A 67 -24.67 0.74 -9.99
CA ALA A 67 -25.94 0.91 -9.28
C ALA A 67 -26.51 2.32 -9.54
N THR A 68 -25.68 3.36 -9.44
CA THR A 68 -26.07 4.75 -9.69
C THR A 68 -26.51 5.01 -11.13
N SER A 69 -25.89 4.36 -12.12
CA SER A 69 -26.23 4.52 -13.54
C SER A 69 -27.50 3.77 -13.99
N ARG A 70 -28.09 2.93 -13.11
CA ARG A 70 -29.29 2.12 -13.40
C ARG A 70 -30.55 2.59 -12.66
N GLY A 71 -30.44 3.58 -11.77
CA GLY A 71 -31.56 4.23 -11.08
C GLY A 71 -31.94 5.54 -11.73
#